data_AF-A0A5U0GAW2-F1
#
_entry.id   AF-A0A5U0GAW2-F1
#
_cell.length_a   1.000
_cell.length_b   1.000
_cell.length_c   1.000
_cell.angle_alpha   90.00
_cell.angle_beta   90.00
_cell.angle_gamma   90.00
#
_symmetry.space_group_name_H-M   'P 1'
#
loop_
_entity.id
_entity.type
_entity.pdbx_description
1 polymer ?
#
loop_
_entity_poly.entity_id
_entity_poly.type
_entity_poly.pdbx_seq_one_letter_code
_entity_poly.pdbx_strand_id
1 'polypeptide(L)'
;MKPAIKAYSELQQAYDFFNTTLFNGDLPDMLLTLQRGRNTFGYFAPSRFAGESVLSELAMNPDYFGGRSLADTLSTLCHEMVHVWQHYTPGVKQCRGGYHDRVWGKKMEEVGLMPSNTGMPGGKKTGQQMTHYIIRGGRFQTAVYDLLKNGFSISWYDKWSEGAVIPSKANLDILDDWLKVTDKNDKELISKLTETVSKGKAAIIDGNDDGDAGIMIKPPVKGATGRATFCCPECGLKAWAKPSANLMCGDCKVDLIVEGN
;
A
#
# COMPACT_ATOMS: atom_id res chain seq x y z
N MET A 1 20.00 -6.44 -22.37
CA MET A 1 18.56 -6.74 -22.29
C MET A 1 17.77 -5.50 -22.67
N LYS A 2 16.67 -5.61 -23.44
CA LYS A 2 15.84 -4.44 -23.81
C LYS A 2 15.11 -3.88 -22.56
N PRO A 3 14.84 -2.57 -22.45
CA PRO A 3 14.25 -1.97 -21.24
C PRO A 3 12.97 -2.64 -20.75
N ALA A 4 12.00 -2.87 -21.64
CA ALA A 4 10.76 -3.55 -21.29
C ALA A 4 11.01 -4.94 -20.70
N ILE A 5 11.86 -5.74 -21.36
CA ILE A 5 12.22 -7.09 -20.89
C ILE A 5 12.85 -7.01 -19.50
N LYS A 6 13.77 -6.06 -19.26
CA LYS A 6 14.41 -5.89 -17.96
C LYS A 6 13.41 -5.50 -16.87
N ALA A 7 12.53 -4.53 -17.13
CA ALA A 7 11.52 -4.10 -16.16
C ALA A 7 10.60 -5.26 -15.73
N TYR A 8 10.12 -6.06 -16.69
CA TYR A 8 9.30 -7.23 -16.38
C TYR A 8 10.10 -8.35 -15.71
N SER A 9 11.38 -8.52 -16.06
CA SER A 9 12.25 -9.50 -15.39
C SER A 9 12.49 -9.13 -13.91
N GLU A 10 12.64 -7.84 -13.59
CA GLU A 10 12.78 -7.36 -12.21
C GLU A 10 11.48 -7.58 -11.41
N LEU A 11 10.31 -7.32 -12.00
CA LEU A 11 9.02 -7.62 -11.36
C LEU A 11 8.85 -9.12 -11.12
N GLN A 12 9.21 -9.96 -12.11
CA GLN A 12 9.19 -11.42 -11.99
C GLN A 12 10.13 -11.90 -10.88
N GLN A 13 11.36 -11.39 -10.86
CA GLN A 13 12.34 -11.74 -9.82
C GLN A 13 11.81 -11.42 -8.41
N ALA A 14 11.16 -10.28 -8.22
CA ALA A 14 10.56 -9.93 -6.94
C ALA A 14 9.41 -10.89 -6.56
N TYR A 15 8.52 -11.19 -7.51
CA TYR A 15 7.42 -12.13 -7.32
C TYR A 15 7.93 -13.52 -6.92
N ASP A 16 8.86 -14.09 -7.68
CA ASP A 16 9.41 -15.43 -7.45
C ASP A 16 10.13 -15.52 -6.10
N PHE A 17 10.89 -14.48 -5.76
CA PHE A 17 11.59 -14.39 -4.49
C PHE A 17 10.61 -14.39 -3.31
N PHE A 18 9.57 -13.56 -3.36
CA PHE A 18 8.58 -13.52 -2.29
C PHE A 18 7.72 -14.78 -2.25
N ASN A 19 7.38 -15.37 -3.41
CA ASN A 19 6.64 -16.61 -3.48
C ASN A 19 7.41 -17.71 -2.72
N THR A 20 8.69 -17.86 -3.03
CA THR A 20 9.58 -18.80 -2.34
C THR A 20 9.69 -18.50 -0.85
N THR A 21 9.96 -17.23 -0.47
CA THR A 21 10.36 -16.86 0.89
C THR A 21 9.18 -16.71 1.86
N LEU A 22 8.04 -16.23 1.37
CA LEU A 22 6.87 -15.87 2.18
C LEU A 22 5.68 -16.83 1.96
N PHE A 23 5.61 -17.48 0.80
CA PHE A 23 4.51 -18.36 0.41
C PHE A 23 4.94 -19.80 0.10
N ASN A 24 6.18 -20.20 0.43
CA ASN A 24 6.72 -21.55 0.24
C ASN A 24 6.74 -22.05 -1.22
N GLY A 25 6.63 -21.14 -2.19
CA GLY A 25 6.51 -21.51 -3.61
C GLY A 25 5.12 -21.98 -4.03
N ASP A 26 4.10 -21.79 -3.20
CA ASP A 26 2.74 -22.31 -3.44
C ASP A 26 1.93 -21.46 -4.45
N LEU A 27 2.39 -20.26 -4.82
CA LEU A 27 1.65 -19.39 -5.74
C LEU A 27 1.93 -19.74 -7.21
N PRO A 28 0.91 -19.72 -8.09
CA PRO A 28 1.06 -20.08 -9.50
C PRO A 28 1.75 -18.98 -10.32
N ASP A 29 2.17 -19.32 -11.53
CA ASP A 29 2.54 -18.33 -12.53
C ASP A 29 1.32 -17.54 -13.02
N MET A 30 1.52 -16.25 -13.31
CA MET A 30 0.49 -15.37 -13.82
C MET A 30 1.09 -14.20 -14.60
N LEU A 31 0.24 -13.41 -15.26
CA LEU A 31 0.72 -12.22 -15.95
C LEU A 31 0.95 -11.09 -14.95
N LEU A 32 2.22 -10.72 -14.78
CA LEU A 32 2.61 -9.50 -14.08
C LEU A 32 2.50 -8.32 -15.03
N THR A 33 1.73 -7.29 -14.68
CA THR A 33 1.48 -6.14 -15.55
C THR A 33 1.75 -4.81 -14.84
N LEU A 34 2.08 -3.78 -15.63
CA LEU A 34 2.14 -2.40 -15.15
C LEU A 34 0.88 -1.66 -15.63
N GLN A 35 0.00 -1.31 -14.71
CA GLN A 35 -1.30 -0.70 -15.02
C GLN A 35 -1.49 0.60 -14.25
N ARG A 36 -1.73 1.70 -14.97
CA ARG A 36 -2.13 2.96 -14.36
C ARG A 36 -3.60 2.89 -14.00
N GLY A 37 -3.90 3.06 -12.73
CA GLY A 37 -5.26 3.22 -12.24
C GLY A 37 -5.32 4.40 -11.30
N ARG A 38 -6.36 5.23 -11.39
CA ARG A 38 -6.63 6.15 -10.29
C ARG A 38 -6.80 5.30 -9.04
N ASN A 39 -6.21 5.74 -7.93
CA ASN A 39 -6.68 5.32 -6.63
C ASN A 39 -6.41 3.82 -6.29
N THR A 40 -5.40 3.21 -6.91
CA THR A 40 -4.94 1.84 -6.60
C THR A 40 -3.42 1.71 -6.74
N PHE A 41 -2.75 1.07 -5.78
CA PHE A 41 -1.31 0.78 -5.85
C PHE A 41 -1.01 -0.49 -6.66
N GLY A 42 -1.98 -1.40 -6.76
CA GLY A 42 -1.89 -2.69 -7.44
C GLY A 42 -3.21 -3.44 -7.30
N TYR A 43 -3.38 -4.52 -8.06
CA TYR A 43 -4.55 -5.38 -7.91
C TYR A 43 -4.29 -6.79 -8.44
N PHE A 44 -4.95 -7.78 -7.85
CA PHE A 44 -5.11 -9.12 -8.41
C PHE A 44 -6.45 -9.27 -9.14
N ALA A 45 -6.43 -9.83 -10.36
CA ALA A 45 -7.63 -10.17 -11.13
C ALA A 45 -7.59 -11.64 -11.60
N PRO A 46 -8.45 -12.52 -11.04
CA PRO A 46 -8.46 -13.94 -11.40
C PRO A 46 -8.99 -14.15 -12.83
N SER A 47 -8.36 -15.07 -13.58
CA SER A 47 -8.78 -15.47 -14.93
C SER A 47 -8.99 -14.29 -15.89
N ARG A 48 -8.16 -13.26 -15.77
CA ARG A 48 -8.31 -11.98 -16.49
C ARG A 48 -7.98 -12.10 -17.97
N PHE A 49 -7.00 -12.93 -18.32
CA PHE A 49 -6.52 -13.10 -19.68
C PHE A 49 -6.91 -14.47 -20.24
N ALA A 50 -7.12 -14.50 -21.56
CA ALA A 50 -7.38 -15.70 -22.34
C ALA A 50 -6.56 -15.67 -23.64
N GLY A 51 -6.40 -16.82 -24.29
CA GLY A 51 -5.56 -16.98 -25.47
C GLY A 51 -4.99 -18.39 -25.50
N GLU A 52 -3.66 -18.51 -25.47
CA GLU A 52 -2.97 -19.80 -25.33
C GLU A 52 -3.38 -20.57 -24.07
N SER A 53 -3.69 -19.84 -22.99
CA SER A 53 -4.27 -20.37 -21.77
C SER A 53 -5.06 -19.27 -21.03
N VAL A 54 -5.84 -19.67 -20.02
CA VAL A 54 -6.50 -18.73 -19.11
C VAL A 54 -5.55 -18.42 -17.96
N LEU A 55 -5.16 -17.15 -17.83
CA LEU A 55 -4.23 -16.69 -16.80
C LEU A 55 -4.83 -15.55 -15.98
N SER A 56 -4.44 -15.50 -14.71
CA SER A 56 -4.72 -14.37 -13.84
C SER A 56 -3.75 -13.22 -14.08
N GLU A 57 -4.10 -12.05 -13.58
CA GLU A 57 -3.28 -10.84 -13.59
C GLU A 57 -2.91 -10.44 -12.17
N LEU A 58 -1.65 -10.08 -11.94
CA LEU A 58 -1.23 -9.26 -10.82
C LEU A 58 -0.63 -7.98 -11.39
N ALA A 59 -1.37 -6.88 -11.24
CA ALA A 59 -1.01 -5.58 -11.75
C ALA A 59 -0.37 -4.73 -10.66
N MET A 60 0.73 -4.05 -11.00
CA MET A 60 1.36 -3.03 -10.17
C MET A 60 1.18 -1.66 -10.83
N ASN A 61 0.94 -0.62 -10.03
CA ASN A 61 0.74 0.72 -10.57
C ASN A 61 2.07 1.52 -10.60
N PRO A 62 2.63 1.81 -11.80
CA PRO A 62 3.90 2.51 -11.92
C PRO A 62 3.87 3.98 -11.49
N ASP A 63 2.69 4.62 -11.42
CA ASP A 63 2.55 6.03 -11.01
C ASP A 63 3.09 6.29 -9.60
N TYR A 64 3.11 5.24 -8.76
CA TYR A 64 3.54 5.32 -7.38
C TYR A 64 4.99 4.89 -7.15
N PHE A 65 5.69 4.39 -8.17
CA PHE A 65 7.06 3.88 -8.02
C PHE A 65 8.07 5.01 -7.77
N GLY A 66 7.75 6.24 -8.20
CA GLY A 66 8.61 7.43 -7.97
C GLY A 66 8.33 8.17 -6.67
N GLY A 67 7.09 8.08 -6.15
CA GLY A 67 6.64 8.80 -4.94
C GLY A 67 6.62 7.95 -3.67
N ARG A 68 6.73 6.62 -3.79
CA ARG A 68 6.79 5.68 -2.66
C ARG A 68 8.18 5.09 -2.53
N SER A 69 8.50 4.71 -1.30
CA SER A 69 9.66 3.89 -1.01
C SER A 69 9.57 2.54 -1.76
N LEU A 70 10.71 1.94 -2.09
CA LEU A 70 10.73 0.61 -2.70
C LEU A 70 10.17 -0.45 -1.74
N ALA A 71 10.42 -0.32 -0.43
CA ALA A 71 9.84 -1.22 0.58
C ALA A 71 8.30 -1.18 0.53
N ASP A 72 7.72 0.02 0.44
CA ASP A 72 6.28 0.19 0.32
C ASP A 72 5.73 -0.40 -0.99
N THR A 73 6.46 -0.22 -2.10
CA THR A 73 6.10 -0.80 -3.40
C THR A 73 6.11 -2.32 -3.37
N LEU A 74 7.16 -2.94 -2.82
CA LEU A 74 7.27 -4.39 -2.65
C LEU A 74 6.22 -4.93 -1.66
N SER A 75 5.84 -4.14 -0.65
CA SER A 75 4.79 -4.53 0.28
C SER A 75 3.41 -4.58 -0.39
N THR A 76 3.15 -3.71 -1.38
CA THR A 76 1.95 -3.79 -2.22
C THR A 76 1.97 -5.05 -3.07
N LEU A 77 3.10 -5.42 -3.68
CA LEU A 77 3.21 -6.69 -4.40
C LEU A 77 2.84 -7.87 -3.49
N CYS A 78 3.39 -7.93 -2.28
CA CYS A 78 3.06 -8.98 -1.31
C CYS A 78 1.61 -8.95 -0.85
N HIS A 79 0.98 -7.77 -0.70
CA HIS A 79 -0.46 -7.65 -0.43
C HIS A 79 -1.28 -8.35 -1.51
N GLU A 80 -0.99 -8.07 -2.79
CA GLU A 80 -1.69 -8.71 -3.91
C GLU A 80 -1.39 -10.22 -3.98
N MET A 81 -0.18 -10.65 -3.63
CA MET A 81 0.16 -12.07 -3.51
C MET A 81 -0.64 -12.79 -2.41
N VAL A 82 -1.08 -12.11 -1.35
CA VAL A 82 -2.01 -12.70 -0.37
C VAL A 82 -3.40 -12.91 -0.97
N HIS A 83 -3.86 -12.03 -1.88
CA HIS A 83 -5.09 -12.29 -2.65
C HIS A 83 -4.94 -13.50 -3.57
N VAL A 84 -3.79 -13.64 -4.25
CA VAL A 84 -3.46 -14.84 -5.04
C VAL A 84 -3.50 -16.09 -4.16
N TRP A 85 -2.81 -16.07 -3.02
CA TRP A 85 -2.77 -17.18 -2.08
C TRP A 85 -4.18 -17.61 -1.66
N GLN A 86 -5.01 -16.65 -1.25
CA GLN A 86 -6.37 -16.97 -0.81
C GLN A 86 -7.18 -17.57 -1.95
N HIS A 87 -7.05 -17.06 -3.17
CA HIS A 87 -7.79 -17.54 -4.34
C HIS A 87 -7.42 -18.97 -4.75
N TYR A 88 -6.12 -19.29 -4.77
CA TYR A 88 -5.62 -20.54 -5.34
C TYR A 88 -5.41 -21.66 -4.33
N THR A 89 -5.30 -21.37 -3.03
CA THR A 89 -5.03 -22.41 -2.03
C THR A 89 -6.26 -23.29 -1.80
N PRO A 90 -6.20 -24.61 -2.07
CA PRO A 90 -7.33 -25.51 -1.85
C PRO A 90 -7.77 -25.52 -0.38
N GLY A 91 -9.09 -25.52 -0.16
CA GLY A 91 -9.67 -25.53 1.19
C GLY A 91 -9.60 -24.20 1.94
N VAL A 92 -8.95 -23.17 1.39
CA VAL A 92 -8.98 -21.81 1.96
C VAL A 92 -10.28 -21.13 1.59
N LYS A 93 -10.96 -20.56 2.60
CA LYS A 93 -12.22 -19.86 2.42
C LYS A 93 -12.03 -18.63 1.54
N GLN A 94 -12.86 -18.55 0.49
CA GLN A 94 -12.94 -17.38 -0.39
C GLN A 94 -13.74 -16.25 0.24
N CYS A 95 -13.41 -15.03 -0.18
CA CYS A 95 -14.16 -13.83 0.20
C CYS A 95 -14.91 -13.22 -0.99
N ARG A 96 -15.94 -12.42 -0.71
CA ARG A 96 -16.60 -11.61 -1.74
C ARG A 96 -15.61 -10.61 -2.34
N GLY A 97 -15.83 -10.21 -3.60
CA GLY A 97 -14.95 -9.31 -4.33
C GLY A 97 -14.54 -8.06 -3.55
N GLY A 98 -13.23 -7.85 -3.41
CA GLY A 98 -12.61 -6.70 -2.76
C GLY A 98 -12.74 -6.65 -1.23
N TYR A 99 -13.41 -7.61 -0.58
CA TYR A 99 -13.45 -7.64 0.88
C TYR A 99 -12.28 -8.44 1.44
N HIS A 100 -11.64 -7.87 2.45
CA HIS A 100 -10.51 -8.45 3.16
C HIS A 100 -11.03 -9.04 4.47
N ASP A 101 -11.21 -10.35 4.50
CA ASP A 101 -11.70 -11.05 5.68
C ASP A 101 -10.58 -11.48 6.63
N ARG A 102 -10.95 -12.23 7.67
CA ARG A 102 -10.01 -12.69 8.70
C ARG A 102 -9.02 -13.73 8.16
N VAL A 103 -9.35 -14.43 7.08
CA VAL A 103 -8.47 -15.43 6.46
C VAL A 103 -7.35 -14.72 5.72
N TRP A 104 -7.72 -13.73 4.89
CA TRP A 104 -6.77 -12.82 4.26
C TRP A 104 -5.90 -12.10 5.30
N GLY A 105 -6.53 -11.51 6.32
CA GLY A 105 -5.82 -10.74 7.34
C GLY A 105 -4.82 -11.58 8.14
N LYS A 106 -5.18 -12.84 8.45
CA LYS A 106 -4.24 -13.75 9.11
C LYS A 106 -3.02 -14.03 8.23
N LYS A 107 -3.22 -14.28 6.93
CA LYS A 107 -2.11 -14.53 6.01
C LYS A 107 -1.21 -13.30 5.84
N MET A 108 -1.77 -12.10 5.80
CA MET A 108 -0.98 -10.85 5.82
C MET A 108 -0.04 -10.81 7.03
N GLU A 109 -0.57 -11.06 8.23
CA GLU A 109 0.24 -11.08 9.46
C GLU A 109 1.33 -12.16 9.38
N GLU A 110 1.00 -13.36 8.86
CA GLU A 110 1.96 -14.46 8.66
C GLU A 110 3.09 -14.12 7.68
N VAL A 111 2.85 -13.29 6.65
CA VAL A 111 3.90 -12.84 5.73
C VAL A 111 4.66 -11.62 6.25
N GLY A 112 4.26 -11.05 7.39
CA GLY A 112 4.95 -9.91 8.03
C GLY A 112 4.37 -8.53 7.68
N LEU A 113 3.13 -8.48 7.20
CA LEU A 113 2.40 -7.23 6.93
C LEU A 113 1.18 -7.15 7.84
N MET A 114 0.99 -6.07 8.58
CA MET A 114 -0.17 -5.92 9.47
C MET A 114 -1.33 -5.26 8.73
N PRO A 115 -2.47 -5.95 8.53
CA PRO A 115 -3.68 -5.33 8.00
C PRO A 115 -4.13 -4.15 8.86
N SER A 116 -4.43 -3.03 8.20
CA SER A 116 -5.00 -1.87 8.86
C SER A 116 -5.81 -1.04 7.87
N ASN A 117 -7.07 -0.73 8.20
CA ASN A 117 -7.88 0.18 7.39
C ASN A 117 -7.38 1.63 7.42
N THR A 118 -6.49 1.97 8.36
CA THR A 118 -5.85 3.29 8.48
C THR A 118 -4.39 3.30 8.04
N GLY A 119 -3.81 2.13 7.74
CA GLY A 119 -2.36 1.99 7.53
C GLY A 119 -1.52 2.18 8.80
N MET A 120 -2.16 2.33 9.96
CA MET A 120 -1.49 2.60 11.24
C MET A 120 -1.90 1.59 12.32
N PRO A 121 -1.12 1.44 13.41
CA PRO A 121 -1.53 0.68 14.58
C PRO A 121 -2.91 1.09 15.11
N GLY A 122 -3.69 0.12 15.60
CA GLY A 122 -5.06 0.34 16.10
C GLY A 122 -6.16 0.37 15.03
N GLY A 123 -5.81 0.35 13.74
CA GLY A 123 -6.80 0.20 12.67
C GLY A 123 -7.51 -1.17 12.68
N LYS A 124 -8.69 -1.23 12.08
CA LYS A 124 -9.41 -2.49 11.84
C LYS A 124 -8.59 -3.36 10.89
N LYS A 125 -8.60 -4.68 11.14
CA LYS A 125 -7.85 -5.67 10.35
C LYS A 125 -8.62 -6.28 9.17
N THR A 126 -9.88 -5.92 8.99
CA THR A 126 -10.77 -6.46 7.95
C THR A 126 -11.69 -5.38 7.41
N GLY A 127 -12.07 -5.45 6.13
CA GLY A 127 -12.95 -4.48 5.51
C GLY A 127 -12.95 -4.50 3.99
N GLN A 128 -13.81 -3.68 3.38
CA GLN A 128 -13.88 -3.54 1.93
C GLN A 128 -12.69 -2.76 1.35
N GLN A 129 -12.10 -1.89 2.16
CA GLN A 129 -10.93 -1.11 1.80
C GLN A 129 -9.93 -1.31 2.92
N MET A 130 -8.80 -1.90 2.57
CA MET A 130 -7.74 -2.23 3.50
C MET A 130 -6.43 -1.78 2.91
N THR A 131 -5.51 -1.45 3.80
CA THR A 131 -4.10 -1.32 3.52
C THR A 131 -3.36 -2.02 4.66
N HIS A 132 -2.08 -1.75 4.81
CA HIS A 132 -1.21 -2.41 5.77
C HIS A 132 -0.04 -1.51 6.15
N TYR A 133 0.66 -1.92 7.18
CA TYR A 133 2.01 -1.44 7.48
C TYR A 133 2.94 -2.64 7.69
N ILE A 134 4.25 -2.40 7.53
CA ILE A 134 5.27 -3.44 7.71
C ILE A 134 5.37 -3.78 9.20
N ILE A 135 5.31 -5.07 9.54
CA ILE A 135 5.56 -5.53 10.90
C ILE A 135 7.07 -5.46 11.15
N ARG A 136 7.48 -4.61 12.10
CA ARG A 136 8.89 -4.52 12.54
C ARG A 136 9.37 -5.89 13.05
N GLY A 137 10.51 -6.35 12.55
CA GLY A 137 11.06 -7.69 12.83
C GLY A 137 10.29 -8.84 12.17
N GLY A 138 9.31 -8.55 11.30
CA GLY A 138 8.50 -9.55 10.61
C GLY A 138 9.18 -10.13 9.36
N ARG A 139 8.61 -11.22 8.83
CA ARG A 139 9.16 -11.96 7.68
C ARG A 139 9.34 -11.10 6.43
N PHE A 140 8.38 -10.20 6.14
CA PHE A 140 8.48 -9.28 5.02
C PHE A 140 9.71 -8.36 5.13
N GLN A 141 9.96 -7.77 6.30
CA GLN A 141 11.13 -6.89 6.51
C GLN A 141 12.44 -7.65 6.27
N THR A 142 12.55 -8.88 6.77
CA THR A 142 13.72 -9.75 6.53
C THR A 142 13.86 -10.09 5.05
N ALA A 143 12.77 -10.47 4.39
CA ALA A 143 12.78 -10.83 2.98
C ALA A 143 13.22 -9.66 2.09
N VAL A 144 12.75 -8.44 2.35
CA VAL A 144 13.19 -7.25 1.60
C VAL A 144 14.69 -6.98 1.80
N TYR A 145 15.19 -7.11 3.03
CA TYR A 145 16.63 -6.97 3.30
C TYR A 145 17.46 -7.97 2.48
N ASP A 146 17.08 -9.24 2.53
CA ASP A 146 17.80 -10.31 1.83
C ASP A 146 17.72 -10.12 0.30
N LEU A 147 16.57 -9.70 -0.23
CA LEU A 147 16.41 -9.38 -1.65
C LEU A 147 17.39 -8.28 -2.09
N LEU A 148 17.49 -7.19 -1.33
CA LEU A 148 18.37 -6.06 -1.65
C LEU A 148 19.84 -6.39 -1.48
N LYS A 149 20.18 -7.14 -0.41
CA LYS A 149 21.53 -7.65 -0.17
C LYS A 149 22.03 -8.52 -1.32
N ASN A 150 21.14 -9.28 -1.96
CA ASN A 150 21.46 -10.10 -3.13
C ASN A 150 21.37 -9.33 -4.47
N GLY A 151 21.43 -8.00 -4.43
CA GLY A 151 21.63 -7.16 -5.61
C GLY A 151 20.35 -6.80 -6.38
N PHE A 152 19.16 -7.09 -5.83
CA PHE A 152 17.91 -6.68 -6.46
C PHE A 152 17.83 -5.15 -6.63
N SER A 153 17.24 -4.72 -7.74
CA SER A 153 16.91 -3.32 -7.99
C SER A 153 15.74 -3.22 -8.95
N ILE A 154 15.01 -2.11 -8.88
CA ILE A 154 14.04 -1.71 -9.92
C ILE A 154 14.68 -0.57 -10.71
N SER A 155 14.82 -0.78 -12.02
CA SER A 155 15.60 0.10 -12.89
C SER A 155 14.85 1.34 -13.37
N TRP A 156 13.51 1.34 -13.33
CA TRP A 156 12.69 2.46 -13.81
C TRP A 156 11.58 2.80 -12.83
N TYR A 157 11.40 4.10 -12.62
CA TYR A 157 10.32 4.69 -11.83
C TYR A 157 9.70 5.84 -12.63
N ASP A 158 8.43 6.12 -12.38
CA ASP A 158 7.78 7.29 -13.01
C ASP A 158 8.38 8.57 -12.45
N LYS A 159 8.92 9.42 -13.33
CA LYS A 159 9.52 10.71 -12.95
C LYS A 159 8.50 11.81 -12.68
N TRP A 160 7.24 11.61 -13.07
CA TRP A 160 6.13 12.55 -12.89
C TRP A 160 5.21 12.15 -11.75
N SER A 161 5.60 11.21 -10.88
CA SER A 161 4.85 10.88 -9.67
C SER A 161 4.68 12.15 -8.82
N GLU A 162 3.47 12.70 -8.81
CA GLU A 162 3.12 13.85 -7.97
C GLU A 162 3.07 13.41 -6.50
N GLY A 163 3.83 14.11 -5.65
CA GLY A 163 3.78 13.96 -4.19
C GLY A 163 4.97 13.18 -3.61
N ALA A 164 5.85 13.90 -2.90
CA ALA A 164 6.80 13.29 -1.99
C ALA A 164 6.03 12.70 -0.80
N VAL A 165 6.07 11.38 -0.62
CA VAL A 165 5.52 10.75 0.58
C VAL A 165 6.59 10.77 1.66
N ILE A 166 6.26 11.38 2.81
CA ILE A 166 7.13 11.36 4.00
C ILE A 166 7.25 9.90 4.45
N PRO A 167 8.48 9.36 4.63
CA PRO A 167 8.66 7.99 5.12
C PRO A 167 7.91 7.77 6.43
N SER A 168 7.19 6.66 6.52
CA SER A 168 6.48 6.35 7.76
C SER A 168 7.44 6.14 8.92
N LYS A 169 7.00 6.39 10.15
CA LYS A 169 7.75 5.99 11.35
C LYS A 169 8.13 4.51 11.30
N ALA A 170 7.23 3.65 10.79
CA ALA A 170 7.51 2.25 10.59
C ALA A 170 8.65 2.02 9.57
N ASN A 171 8.70 2.81 8.50
CA ASN A 171 9.76 2.73 7.48
C ASN A 171 11.12 3.20 8.03
N LEU A 172 11.13 4.20 8.92
CA LEU A 172 12.33 4.63 9.62
C LEU A 172 12.83 3.55 10.60
N ASP A 173 11.91 2.96 11.37
CA ASP A 173 12.23 1.88 12.31
C ASP A 173 12.85 0.65 11.62
N ILE A 174 12.34 0.25 10.45
CA ILE A 174 12.93 -0.87 9.69
C ILE A 174 14.30 -0.50 9.09
N LEU A 175 14.51 0.77 8.68
CA LEU A 175 15.80 1.22 8.17
C LEU A 175 16.86 1.13 9.26
N ASP A 176 16.55 1.61 10.46
CA ASP A 176 17.44 1.51 11.63
C ASP A 176 17.85 0.06 11.91
N ASP A 177 16.89 -0.86 11.83
CA ASP A 177 17.16 -2.28 12.05
C ASP A 177 18.05 -2.87 10.95
N TRP A 178 17.83 -2.52 9.69
CA TRP A 178 18.69 -2.94 8.58
C TRP A 178 20.11 -2.37 8.68
N LEU A 179 20.26 -1.10 9.06
CA LEU A 179 21.56 -0.45 9.22
C LEU A 179 22.36 -1.05 10.38
N LYS A 180 21.70 -1.50 11.46
CA LYS A 180 22.37 -2.17 12.60
C LYS A 180 23.03 -3.49 12.22
N VAL A 181 22.44 -4.24 11.28
CA VAL A 181 22.93 -5.57 10.88
C VAL A 181 23.81 -5.54 9.63
N THR A 182 23.93 -4.39 8.97
CA THR A 182 24.73 -4.21 7.76
C THR A 182 26.16 -3.79 8.12
N ASP A 183 27.16 -4.36 7.42
CA ASP A 183 28.55 -3.92 7.56
C ASP A 183 28.65 -2.43 7.18
N LYS A 184 29.24 -1.63 8.07
CA LYS A 184 29.43 -0.18 7.88
C LYS A 184 30.28 0.16 6.65
N ASN A 185 31.08 -0.79 6.16
CA ASN A 185 31.90 -0.64 4.95
C ASN A 185 31.13 -0.96 3.66
N ASP A 186 29.97 -1.62 3.74
CA ASP A 186 29.12 -1.92 2.58
C ASP A 186 28.29 -0.69 2.19
N LYS A 187 29.00 0.31 1.65
CA LYS A 187 28.42 1.59 1.24
C LYS A 187 27.34 1.42 0.17
N GLU A 188 27.46 0.39 -0.68
CA GLU A 188 26.49 0.12 -1.74
C GLU A 188 25.17 -0.35 -1.15
N LEU A 189 25.20 -1.36 -0.26
CA LEU A 189 24.00 -1.86 0.39
C LEU A 189 23.35 -0.78 1.27
N ILE A 190 24.15 -0.02 2.03
CA ILE A 190 23.63 1.10 2.84
C ILE A 190 22.90 2.13 1.97
N SER A 191 23.47 2.49 0.81
CA SER A 191 22.82 3.41 -0.14
C SER A 191 21.51 2.82 -0.66
N LYS A 192 21.49 1.53 -1.02
CA LYS A 192 20.28 0.84 -1.49
C LYS A 192 19.20 0.77 -0.42
N LEU A 193 19.54 0.41 0.82
CA LEU A 193 18.58 0.35 1.95
C LEU A 193 18.00 1.74 2.23
N THR A 194 18.86 2.76 2.26
CA THR A 194 18.43 4.14 2.47
C THR A 194 17.51 4.59 1.34
N GLU A 195 17.87 4.39 0.08
CA GLU A 195 17.00 4.70 -1.07
C GLU A 195 15.71 3.89 -1.07
N THR A 196 15.76 2.64 -0.61
CA THR A 196 14.59 1.76 -0.52
C THR A 196 13.54 2.32 0.42
N VAL A 197 13.96 3.03 1.47
CA VAL A 197 13.08 3.66 2.46
C VAL A 197 12.82 5.14 2.15
N SER A 198 13.78 5.81 1.48
CA SER A 198 13.85 7.27 1.37
C SER A 198 13.70 7.79 -0.07
N LYS A 199 13.40 6.97 -1.07
CA LYS A 199 13.06 7.46 -2.42
C LYS A 199 11.73 8.23 -2.38
N GLY A 200 11.97 9.52 -2.16
CA GLY A 200 11.13 10.68 -1.93
C GLY A 200 12.10 11.78 -1.46
N LYS A 201 13.20 11.99 -2.20
CA LYS A 201 14.40 12.65 -1.65
C LYS A 201 14.24 14.17 -1.55
N ALA A 202 14.72 14.68 -0.41
CA ALA A 202 15.24 16.02 -0.12
C ALA A 202 14.28 17.07 0.48
N ALA A 203 13.90 16.87 1.74
CA ALA A 203 13.97 17.93 2.76
C ALA A 203 14.15 17.26 4.14
N ILE A 204 14.69 18.00 5.10
CA ILE A 204 14.98 17.58 6.49
C ILE A 204 16.30 16.82 6.68
N ILE A 205 17.40 17.55 6.42
CA ILE A 205 18.50 17.58 7.39
C ILE A 205 18.57 19.04 7.87
N ASP A 206 17.57 19.48 8.64
CA ASP A 206 17.75 20.49 9.70
C ASP A 206 16.44 20.64 10.49
N GLY A 207 16.55 20.76 11.81
CA GLY A 207 15.49 21.28 12.68
C GLY A 207 14.56 20.27 13.34
N ASN A 208 14.68 20.19 14.67
CA ASN A 208 13.67 19.70 15.63
C ASN A 208 12.22 19.98 15.21
N ASP A 209 11.32 19.00 15.36
CA ASP A 209 10.13 19.19 16.19
C ASP A 209 9.47 17.84 16.55
N ASP A 210 9.08 17.71 17.81
CA ASP A 210 8.26 16.62 18.32
C ASP A 210 6.83 16.78 17.78
N GLY A 211 6.57 16.24 16.58
CA GLY A 211 5.26 16.27 15.95
C GLY A 211 4.78 14.86 15.60
N ASP A 212 3.65 14.46 16.19
CA ASP A 212 2.87 13.27 15.81
C ASP A 212 2.48 13.34 14.32
N ALA A 213 3.35 12.82 13.46
CA ALA A 213 3.21 12.87 12.01
C ALA A 213 2.38 11.68 11.51
N GLY A 214 1.06 11.80 11.64
CA GLY A 214 0.11 10.87 11.04
C GLY A 214 0.20 10.90 9.50
N ILE A 215 0.47 9.74 8.90
CA ILE A 215 0.45 9.56 7.45
C ILE A 215 -1.00 9.48 6.98
N MET A 216 -1.44 10.45 6.19
CA MET A 216 -2.65 10.30 5.39
C MET A 216 -2.36 9.53 4.09
N ILE A 217 -2.21 8.22 4.20
CA ILE A 217 -2.45 7.32 3.06
C ILE A 217 -3.80 6.65 3.34
N LYS A 218 -4.88 7.33 2.99
CA LYS A 218 -6.20 6.69 2.91
C LYS A 218 -6.31 6.05 1.53
N PRO A 219 -6.48 4.73 1.42
CA PRO A 219 -7.11 4.16 0.25
C PRO A 219 -8.41 4.92 -0.02
N PRO A 220 -8.77 5.14 -1.28
CA PRO A 220 -9.80 6.08 -1.65
C PRO A 220 -11.13 5.58 -1.15
N VAL A 221 -11.77 6.40 -0.31
CA VAL A 221 -13.09 6.11 0.21
C VAL A 221 -14.10 6.24 -0.90
N LYS A 222 -14.44 5.12 -1.57
CA LYS A 222 -15.73 5.05 -2.27
C LYS A 222 -16.83 4.99 -1.21
N GLY A 223 -17.31 6.17 -0.79
CA GLY A 223 -18.45 6.31 0.12
C GLY A 223 -18.29 7.32 1.26
N ALA A 224 -17.08 7.77 1.62
CA ALA A 224 -16.93 8.89 2.55
C ALA A 224 -16.52 10.12 1.75
N THR A 225 -17.51 10.77 1.15
CA THR A 225 -17.38 12.22 1.02
C THR A 225 -17.23 12.72 2.45
N GLY A 226 -16.16 13.44 2.78
CA GLY A 226 -16.07 14.20 4.03
C GLY A 226 -17.14 15.28 4.01
N ARG A 227 -18.40 14.88 4.07
CA ARG A 227 -19.60 15.69 4.08
C ARG A 227 -20.31 15.41 5.40
N ALA A 228 -20.55 16.44 6.17
CA ALA A 228 -21.43 16.41 7.32
C ALA A 228 -22.87 16.60 6.84
N THR A 229 -23.82 16.04 7.59
CA THR A 229 -25.24 16.35 7.41
C THR A 229 -25.56 17.59 8.23
N PHE A 230 -26.10 18.58 7.55
CA PHE A 230 -26.58 19.84 8.11
C PHE A 230 -28.11 19.80 8.12
N CYS A 231 -28.72 20.26 9.20
CA CYS A 231 -30.17 20.29 9.38
C CYS A 231 -30.62 21.69 9.78
N CYS A 232 -31.64 22.21 9.13
CA CYS A 232 -32.29 23.45 9.56
C CYS A 232 -33.07 23.19 10.86
N PRO A 233 -32.80 23.92 11.95
CA PRO A 233 -33.46 23.66 13.23
C PRO A 233 -34.96 23.98 13.22
N GLU A 234 -35.44 24.77 12.26
CA GLU A 234 -36.85 25.19 12.21
C GLU A 234 -37.71 24.29 11.30
N CYS A 235 -37.26 24.03 10.07
CA CYS A 235 -38.05 23.28 9.09
C CYS A 235 -37.54 21.85 8.84
N GLY A 236 -36.42 21.46 9.46
CA GLY A 236 -35.83 20.13 9.29
C GLY A 236 -35.19 19.89 7.91
N LEU A 237 -35.05 20.92 7.08
CA LEU A 237 -34.40 20.81 5.77
C LEU A 237 -32.96 20.34 5.92
N LYS A 238 -32.59 19.27 5.19
CA LYS A 238 -31.27 18.65 5.26
C LYS A 238 -30.40 18.99 4.06
N ALA A 239 -29.11 19.18 4.31
CA ALA A 239 -28.09 19.39 3.28
C ALA A 239 -26.80 18.59 3.61
N TRP A 240 -26.01 18.25 2.60
CA TRP A 240 -24.73 17.56 2.76
C TRP A 240 -23.61 18.38 2.14
N ALA A 241 -22.67 18.84 2.97
CA ALA A 241 -21.51 19.64 2.56
C ALA A 241 -20.31 19.32 3.43
N LYS A 242 -19.11 19.81 3.09
CA LYS A 242 -17.91 19.64 3.93
C LYS A 242 -18.19 20.10 5.38
N PRO A 243 -17.60 19.48 6.44
CA PRO A 243 -17.87 19.86 7.84
C PRO A 243 -17.59 21.33 8.17
N SER A 244 -16.72 21.99 7.40
CA SER A 244 -16.41 23.41 7.52
C SER A 244 -17.28 24.33 6.65
N ALA A 245 -18.36 23.83 6.05
CA ALA A 245 -19.28 24.65 5.27
C ALA A 245 -20.21 25.43 6.19
N ASN A 246 -20.40 26.72 5.90
CA ASN A 246 -21.43 27.55 6.52
C ASN A 246 -22.63 27.58 5.57
N LEU A 247 -23.76 27.03 5.99
CA LEU A 247 -24.98 26.91 5.18
C LEU A 247 -26.14 27.61 5.88
N MET A 248 -26.96 28.30 5.10
CA MET A 248 -28.18 28.98 5.57
C MET A 248 -29.40 28.42 4.82
N CYS A 249 -30.51 28.26 5.54
CA CYS A 249 -31.79 27.85 4.96
C CYS A 249 -32.39 29.05 4.22
N GLY A 250 -32.66 28.91 2.92
CA GLY A 250 -33.24 30.00 2.12
C GLY A 250 -34.64 30.42 2.59
N ASP A 251 -35.40 29.46 3.12
CA ASP A 251 -36.79 29.68 3.56
C ASP A 251 -36.86 30.27 4.97
N CYS A 252 -36.16 29.64 5.94
CA CYS A 252 -36.15 30.07 7.34
C CYS A 252 -35.14 31.18 7.64
N LYS A 253 -34.18 31.43 6.74
CA LYS A 253 -33.09 32.41 6.92
C LYS A 253 -32.27 32.21 8.20
N VAL A 254 -32.15 30.96 8.64
CA VAL A 254 -31.31 30.54 9.77
C VAL A 254 -30.19 29.62 9.29
N ASP A 255 -29.10 29.58 10.05
CA ASP A 255 -27.98 28.68 9.78
C ASP A 255 -28.40 27.22 10.01
N LEU A 256 -27.96 26.33 9.11
CA LEU A 256 -28.12 24.90 9.32
C LEU A 256 -27.04 24.42 10.31
N ILE A 257 -27.44 23.55 11.24
CA ILE A 257 -26.56 22.97 12.26
C ILE A 257 -26.12 21.57 11.85
N VAL A 258 -24.88 21.20 12.20
CA VAL A 258 -24.37 19.85 11.95
C VAL A 258 -25.06 18.86 12.90
N GLU A 259 -25.69 17.82 12.35
CA GLU A 259 -26.16 16.70 13.16
C GLU A 259 -24.93 15.94 13.68
N GLY A 260 -24.70 15.98 15.00
CA GLY A 260 -23.67 15.17 15.65
C GLY A 260 -24.05 13.69 15.62
N ASN A 261 -23.09 12.83 15.30
CA ASN A 261 -23.22 11.38 15.50
C ASN A 261 -23.19 11.04 16.99
#